data_AF-A0A8H3HN33-F1
#
_entry.id   AF-A0A8H3HN33-F1
#
_cell.length_a   1.000
_cell.length_b   1.000
_cell.length_c   1.000
_cell.angle_alpha   90.00
_cell.angle_beta   90.00
_cell.angle_gamma   90.00
#
_symmetry.space_group_name_H-M   'P 1'
#
loop_
_entity.id
_entity.type
_entity.pdbx_description
1 polymer ?
#
loop_
_entity_poly.entity_id
_entity_poly.type
_entity_poly.pdbx_seq_one_letter_code
_entity_poly.pdbx_strand_id
1 'polypeptide(L)'
;MLRSPRISFILTSLITLYAAIVTLFILGESVQSGWVDGFFSSLSKSPTNSSALLSYEQQPLALERESTPATVTVTKTINTIQTMVPIIPGPAYCDECGKDDLLCKEYGRHNLQRSRGFEGTNSRLKRVLRKAASGEPINIGVLGGSVTHGHAVVHPEFWTDIFFAWWNQTYPHEKNILVNGAVPATGTEYFSVCALEHIGRAFPG
;
A
#
# COMPACT_ATOMS: atom_id res chain seq x y z
N MET A 1 10.02 62.37 13.45
CA MET A 1 9.80 61.09 14.15
C MET A 1 8.35 61.03 14.63
N LEU A 2 7.49 60.25 13.97
CA LEU A 2 6.10 60.03 14.39
C LEU A 2 5.77 58.56 14.15
N ARG A 3 5.89 57.74 15.21
CA ARG A 3 5.58 56.31 15.16
C ARG A 3 4.05 56.17 15.14
N SER A 4 3.48 55.66 14.04
CA SER A 4 2.03 55.52 13.89
C SER A 4 1.43 54.77 15.08
N PRO A 5 0.42 55.33 15.78
CA PRO A 5 -0.13 54.71 17.00
C PRO A 5 -0.71 53.33 16.71
N ARG A 6 -1.26 53.11 15.51
CA ARG A 6 -1.80 51.82 15.07
C ARG A 6 -0.74 50.70 15.06
N ILE A 7 0.51 51.01 14.69
CA ILE A 7 1.61 50.04 14.69
C ILE A 7 2.02 49.70 16.13
N SER A 8 1.96 50.69 17.04
CA SER A 8 2.25 50.46 18.46
C SER A 8 1.25 49.52 19.11
N PHE A 9 -0.06 49.70 18.86
CA PHE A 9 -1.11 48.83 19.40
C PHE A 9 -1.02 47.37 18.91
N ILE A 10 -0.68 47.17 17.64
CA ILE A 10 -0.50 45.81 17.07
C ILE A 10 0.69 45.11 17.74
N LEU A 11 1.83 45.80 17.88
CA LEU A 11 3.01 45.25 18.55
C LEU A 11 2.73 44.92 20.02
N THR A 12 2.06 45.78 20.78
CA THR A 12 1.71 45.48 22.17
C THR A 12 0.76 44.29 22.27
N SER A 13 -0.24 44.20 21.38
CA SER A 13 -1.20 43.08 21.35
C SER A 13 -0.51 41.73 21.09
N LEU A 14 0.36 41.67 20.09
CA LEU A 14 1.12 40.45 19.77
C LEU A 14 2.06 40.03 20.90
N ILE A 15 2.71 40.99 21.57
CA ILE A 15 3.58 40.72 22.73
C ILE A 15 2.76 40.18 23.91
N THR A 16 1.59 40.76 24.21
CA THR A 16 0.71 40.24 25.28
C THR A 16 0.15 38.86 24.97
N LEU A 17 -0.18 38.58 23.70
CA LEU A 17 -0.67 37.26 23.27
C LEU A 17 0.43 36.21 23.40
N TYR A 18 1.66 36.53 22.97
CA TYR A 18 2.81 35.64 23.10
C TYR A 18 3.14 35.36 24.58
N ALA A 19 3.15 36.39 25.43
CA ALA A 19 3.36 36.22 26.86
C ALA A 19 2.30 35.32 27.51
N ALA A 20 1.03 35.45 27.13
CA ALA A 20 -0.07 34.62 27.62
C ALA A 20 0.05 33.15 27.17
N ILE A 21 0.47 32.90 25.92
CA ILE A 21 0.71 31.54 25.40
C ILE A 21 1.88 30.89 26.15
N VAL A 22 2.96 31.64 26.41
CA VAL A 22 4.13 31.14 27.16
C VAL A 22 3.79 30.86 28.62
N THR A 23 2.98 31.70 29.30
CA THR A 23 2.53 31.36 30.67
C THR A 23 1.56 30.19 30.70
N LEU A 24 0.69 30.01 29.70
CA LEU A 24 -0.14 28.81 29.57
C LEU A 24 0.70 27.53 29.37
N PHE A 25 1.81 27.61 28.63
CA PHE A 25 2.73 26.48 28.48
C PHE A 25 3.54 26.18 29.75
N ILE A 26 4.06 27.21 30.44
CA ILE A 26 4.91 27.04 31.63
C ILE A 26 4.09 26.68 32.88
N LEU A 27 2.84 27.14 32.99
CA LEU A 27 1.91 26.73 34.06
C LEU A 27 1.07 25.50 33.66
N GLY A 28 1.28 24.94 32.47
CA GLY A 28 0.52 23.82 31.90
C GLY A 28 0.87 22.45 32.49
N GLU A 29 1.98 22.31 33.22
CA GLU A 29 2.37 21.06 33.90
C GLU A 29 1.61 20.81 35.22
N SER A 30 0.29 21.01 35.24
CA SER A 30 -0.57 20.66 36.39
C SER A 30 -2.06 20.50 36.06
N VAL A 31 -2.41 19.72 35.03
CA VAL A 31 -3.79 19.22 34.85
C VAL A 31 -3.79 17.70 34.63
N GLN A 32 -4.57 16.99 35.45
CA GLN A 32 -4.63 15.54 35.52
C GLN A 32 -4.98 14.84 34.20
N SER A 33 -4.34 13.66 34.03
CA SER A 33 -4.57 12.64 33.01
C SER A 33 -5.93 11.93 33.14
N GLY A 34 -7.04 12.67 33.03
CA GLY A 34 -8.39 12.10 33.21
C GLY A 34 -9.47 12.60 32.25
N TRP A 35 -9.16 13.51 31.31
CA TRP A 35 -10.17 14.09 30.40
C TRP A 35 -10.18 13.48 29.00
N VAL A 36 -9.06 12.87 28.56
CA VAL A 36 -8.95 12.24 27.24
C VAL A 36 -9.81 10.98 27.11
N ASP A 37 -9.97 10.21 28.20
CA ASP A 37 -10.72 8.95 28.20
C ASP A 37 -12.23 9.17 28.02
N GLY A 38 -12.76 10.27 28.56
CA GLY A 38 -14.17 10.63 28.45
C GLY A 38 -14.59 11.01 27.02
N PHE A 39 -13.68 11.59 26.23
CA PHE A 39 -13.97 12.00 24.85
C PHE A 39 -14.07 10.78 23.92
N PHE A 40 -13.14 9.82 24.03
CA PHE A 40 -13.18 8.59 23.23
C PHE A 40 -14.36 7.67 23.59
N SER A 41 -14.79 7.63 24.85
CA SER A 41 -15.96 6.83 25.27
C SER A 41 -17.29 7.30 24.65
N SER A 42 -17.37 8.55 24.19
CA SER A 42 -18.59 9.08 23.53
C SER A 42 -18.76 8.62 22.08
N LEU A 43 -17.68 8.20 21.41
CA LEU A 43 -17.68 7.80 19.99
C LEU A 43 -17.95 6.30 19.76
N SER A 44 -18.03 5.48 20.81
CA SER A 44 -18.22 4.02 20.69
C SER A 44 -19.67 3.54 20.70
N LYS A 45 -20.67 4.43 20.62
CA LYS A 45 -22.09 4.05 20.56
C LYS A 45 -22.52 3.67 19.15
N SER A 46 -22.20 2.43 18.78
CA SER A 46 -22.84 1.73 17.66
C SER A 46 -24.32 1.46 17.98
N PRO A 47 -25.28 1.75 17.07
CA PRO A 47 -26.59 1.15 17.09
C PRO A 47 -26.55 -0.18 16.34
N THR A 48 -26.58 -1.28 17.09
CA THR A 48 -26.94 -2.60 16.54
C THR A 48 -28.36 -2.56 15.99
N ASN A 49 -28.58 -3.09 14.77
CA ASN A 49 -29.69 -4.00 14.49
C ASN A 49 -29.62 -4.61 13.07
N SER A 50 -29.45 -5.94 13.05
CA SER A 50 -30.19 -6.89 12.23
C SER A 50 -30.21 -6.79 10.70
N SER A 51 -29.53 -7.76 10.08
CA SER A 51 -30.15 -8.72 9.15
C SER A 51 -30.76 -8.20 7.84
N ALA A 52 -29.97 -8.22 6.78
CA ALA A 52 -30.46 -8.46 5.42
C ALA A 52 -29.52 -9.43 4.69
N LEU A 53 -29.99 -10.68 4.54
CA LEU A 53 -29.35 -11.66 3.67
C LEU A 53 -29.59 -11.26 2.21
N LEU A 54 -28.52 -11.11 1.44
CA LEU A 54 -28.57 -11.25 -0.02
C LEU A 54 -27.49 -12.24 -0.47
N SER A 55 -27.87 -13.50 -0.36
CA SER A 55 -27.39 -14.58 -1.21
C SER A 55 -27.41 -14.14 -2.68
N TYR A 56 -26.27 -14.23 -3.36
CA TYR A 56 -26.27 -14.38 -4.82
C TYR A 56 -25.62 -15.71 -5.17
N GLU A 57 -26.48 -16.62 -5.62
CA GLU A 57 -26.18 -18.00 -5.93
C GLU A 57 -25.89 -18.12 -7.42
N GLN A 58 -24.73 -18.67 -7.79
CA GLN A 58 -24.50 -19.03 -9.19
C GLN A 58 -23.54 -20.20 -9.33
N GLN A 59 -24.14 -21.34 -9.70
CA GLN A 59 -23.48 -22.60 -10.00
C GLN A 59 -24.44 -23.40 -10.91
N PRO A 60 -23.96 -24.33 -11.75
CA PRO A 60 -22.84 -24.23 -12.68
C PRO A 60 -23.33 -24.36 -14.14
N LEU A 61 -22.46 -24.10 -15.13
CA LEU A 61 -22.64 -24.65 -16.48
C LEU A 61 -21.59 -25.73 -16.75
N ALA A 62 -22.05 -26.98 -16.78
CA ALA A 62 -21.28 -28.11 -17.27
C ALA A 62 -21.43 -28.23 -18.80
N LEU A 63 -20.36 -28.62 -19.48
CA LEU A 63 -20.41 -29.26 -20.79
C LEU A 63 -19.44 -30.46 -20.78
N GLU A 64 -19.69 -31.44 -21.64
CA GLU A 64 -19.37 -32.84 -21.37
C GLU A 64 -17.93 -33.33 -21.70
N ARG A 65 -17.66 -34.57 -21.28
CA ARG A 65 -16.48 -35.39 -21.62
C ARG A 65 -16.57 -35.93 -23.05
N GLU A 66 -15.42 -36.28 -23.64
CA GLU A 66 -15.30 -37.32 -24.69
C GLU A 66 -13.93 -38.04 -24.59
N SER A 67 -13.80 -39.24 -25.19
CA SER A 67 -12.80 -40.26 -24.83
C SER A 67 -12.25 -41.13 -25.99
N THR A 68 -11.11 -41.86 -25.90
CA THR A 68 -10.16 -42.01 -24.77
C THR A 68 -8.65 -41.91 -25.14
N PRO A 69 -7.99 -42.85 -25.90
CA PRO A 69 -6.57 -43.11 -25.58
C PRO A 69 -5.57 -43.25 -26.77
N ALA A 70 -4.34 -42.74 -26.60
CA ALA A 70 -3.19 -43.17 -27.41
C ALA A 70 -1.83 -43.11 -26.69
N THR A 71 -1.32 -44.30 -26.37
CA THR A 71 0.09 -44.72 -26.49
C THR A 71 1.20 -43.94 -25.76
N VAL A 72 1.61 -44.50 -24.62
CA VAL A 72 2.93 -44.28 -24.01
C VAL A 72 4.05 -44.69 -24.98
N THR A 73 5.04 -43.82 -25.21
CA THR A 73 6.36 -44.23 -25.73
C THR A 73 7.45 -43.71 -24.80
N VAL A 74 8.06 -44.61 -24.04
CA VAL A 74 9.26 -44.32 -23.24
C VAL A 74 10.46 -44.31 -24.16
N THR A 75 11.28 -43.26 -24.13
CA THR A 75 12.66 -43.33 -24.63
C THR A 75 13.58 -42.57 -23.68
N LYS A 76 14.52 -43.30 -23.06
CA LYS A 76 15.61 -42.73 -22.29
C LYS A 76 16.53 -41.92 -23.21
N THR A 77 16.84 -40.67 -22.86
CA THR A 77 18.24 -40.31 -22.61
C THR A 77 18.33 -39.14 -21.64
N ILE A 78 18.97 -39.34 -20.48
CA ILE A 78 19.48 -38.24 -19.67
C ILE A 78 20.80 -37.82 -20.29
N ASN A 79 20.97 -36.55 -20.62
CA ASN A 79 22.29 -35.91 -20.67
C ASN A 79 22.15 -34.38 -20.59
N THR A 80 23.07 -33.77 -19.85
CA THR A 80 23.24 -32.31 -19.67
C THR A 80 22.11 -31.61 -18.89
N ILE A 81 22.34 -31.39 -17.59
CA ILE A 81 21.62 -30.35 -16.84
C ILE A 81 22.15 -28.99 -17.29
N GLN A 82 21.67 -28.50 -18.42
CA GLN A 82 21.69 -27.06 -18.69
C GLN A 82 20.70 -26.40 -17.73
N THR A 83 21.17 -25.45 -16.93
CA THR A 83 20.29 -24.56 -16.16
C THR A 83 19.55 -23.64 -17.13
N MET A 84 18.47 -24.15 -17.73
CA MET A 84 17.52 -23.34 -18.49
C MET A 84 16.78 -22.44 -17.52
N VAL A 85 17.43 -21.33 -17.15
CA VAL A 85 16.70 -20.13 -16.70
C VAL A 85 15.77 -19.79 -17.86
N PRO A 86 14.45 -19.80 -17.69
CA PRO A 86 13.55 -19.40 -18.76
C PRO A 86 13.90 -17.97 -19.15
N ILE A 87 14.33 -17.78 -20.40
CA ILE A 87 14.53 -16.47 -21.01
C ILE A 87 13.14 -15.91 -21.31
N ILE A 88 12.40 -15.59 -20.24
CA ILE A 88 11.46 -14.48 -20.30
C ILE A 88 12.35 -13.27 -20.58
N PRO A 89 12.16 -12.54 -21.69
CA PRO A 89 12.75 -11.23 -21.86
C PRO A 89 12.04 -10.28 -20.89
N GLY A 90 12.43 -10.35 -19.60
CA GLY A 90 12.33 -9.18 -18.73
C GLY A 90 13.03 -8.04 -19.47
N PRO A 91 12.46 -6.83 -19.46
CA PRO A 91 12.86 -5.76 -20.37
C PRO A 91 14.38 -5.63 -20.37
N ALA A 92 14.97 -5.78 -21.55
CA ALA A 92 16.41 -5.64 -21.73
C ALA A 92 16.79 -4.26 -21.19
N TYR A 93 17.56 -4.26 -20.08
CA TYR A 93 17.93 -3.13 -19.24
C TYR A 93 17.17 -1.84 -19.58
N CYS A 94 16.08 -1.53 -18.85
CA CYS A 94 15.38 -0.26 -19.03
C CYS A 94 16.39 0.88 -18.91
N ASP A 95 16.66 1.58 -20.03
CA ASP A 95 17.55 2.74 -20.03
C ASP A 95 17.02 3.77 -19.04
N GLU A 96 17.73 3.96 -17.93
CA GLU A 96 17.38 4.95 -16.91
C GLU A 96 17.44 6.33 -17.57
N CYS A 97 16.28 7.00 -17.71
CA CYS A 97 16.12 8.22 -18.50
C CYS A 97 16.35 8.04 -20.01
N GLY A 98 15.88 6.94 -20.59
CA GLY A 98 15.79 6.76 -22.04
C GLY A 98 14.95 7.84 -22.73
N LYS A 99 15.06 7.94 -24.07
CA LYS A 99 14.46 9.03 -24.87
C LYS A 99 12.94 9.20 -24.72
N ASP A 100 12.23 8.12 -24.36
CA ASP A 100 10.76 8.06 -24.23
C ASP A 100 10.29 8.07 -22.75
N ASP A 101 11.21 8.23 -21.79
CA ASP A 101 10.90 8.24 -20.35
C ASP A 101 10.25 9.57 -19.92
N LEU A 102 8.91 9.54 -19.83
CA LEU A 102 8.09 10.67 -19.40
C LEU A 102 8.37 11.10 -17.95
N LEU A 103 8.68 10.16 -17.04
CA LEU A 103 8.97 10.47 -15.64
C LEU A 103 10.31 11.17 -15.51
N CYS A 104 11.33 10.74 -16.27
CA CYS A 104 12.61 11.43 -16.25
C CYS A 104 12.58 12.76 -17.00
N LYS A 105 11.74 12.92 -18.02
CA LYS A 105 11.50 14.21 -18.66
C LYS A 105 10.89 15.24 -17.70
N GLU A 106 9.96 14.81 -16.86
CA GLU A 106 9.29 15.67 -15.87
C GLU A 106 10.17 15.96 -14.65
N TYR A 107 10.64 14.92 -13.97
CA TYR A 107 11.33 15.06 -12.68
C TYR A 107 12.85 15.16 -12.78
N GLY A 108 13.45 14.70 -13.87
CA GLY A 108 14.89 14.62 -14.06
C GLY A 108 15.57 13.48 -13.28
N ARG A 109 16.62 12.91 -13.87
CA ARG A 109 17.36 11.75 -13.36
C ARG A 109 17.71 11.84 -11.86
N HIS A 110 18.21 13.00 -11.43
CA HIS A 110 18.67 13.18 -10.05
C HIS A 110 17.53 13.14 -9.02
N ASN A 111 16.31 13.56 -9.35
CA ASN A 111 15.18 13.45 -8.42
C ASN A 111 14.62 12.02 -8.41
N LEU A 112 14.58 11.34 -9.56
CA LEU A 112 14.23 9.91 -9.62
C LEU A 112 15.24 9.03 -8.86
N GLN A 113 16.53 9.36 -8.91
CA GLN A 113 17.55 8.67 -8.09
C GLN A 113 17.34 8.92 -6.59
N ARG A 114 16.94 10.14 -6.21
CA ARG A 114 16.66 10.50 -4.81
C ARG A 114 15.39 9.89 -4.22
N SER A 115 14.41 9.47 -5.04
CA SER A 115 13.23 8.75 -4.52
C SER A 115 13.56 7.31 -4.09
N ARG A 116 14.71 6.77 -4.55
CA ARG A 116 15.14 5.39 -4.32
C ARG A 116 16.03 5.31 -3.07
N GLY A 117 15.41 5.34 -1.89
CA GLY A 117 16.13 5.36 -0.60
C GLY A 117 17.08 4.18 -0.36
N PHE A 118 16.76 2.99 -0.86
CA PHE A 118 17.64 1.81 -0.85
C PHE A 118 17.24 0.82 -1.95
N GLU A 119 18.20 0.36 -2.76
CA GLU A 119 17.93 -0.61 -3.84
C GLU A 119 18.13 -2.07 -3.40
N GLY A 120 19.22 -2.38 -2.71
CA GLY A 120 19.59 -3.76 -2.39
C GLY A 120 19.78 -4.66 -3.62
N THR A 121 19.55 -5.97 -3.48
CA THR A 121 19.73 -6.94 -4.58
C THR A 121 18.47 -7.18 -5.40
N ASN A 122 17.30 -6.81 -4.86
CA ASN A 122 15.97 -7.07 -5.41
C ASN A 122 15.71 -8.56 -5.77
N SER A 123 16.38 -9.51 -5.12
CA SER A 123 16.30 -10.94 -5.47
C SER A 123 14.90 -11.54 -5.32
N ARG A 124 14.17 -11.18 -4.26
CA ARG A 124 12.76 -11.58 -4.04
C ARG A 124 11.81 -10.89 -5.02
N LEU A 125 11.97 -9.57 -5.23
CA LEU A 125 11.17 -8.81 -6.19
C LEU A 125 11.32 -9.36 -7.62
N LYS A 126 12.56 -9.62 -8.07
CA LYS A 126 12.87 -10.26 -9.36
C LYS A 126 12.27 -11.67 -9.48
N ARG A 127 11.97 -12.37 -8.38
CA ARG A 127 11.25 -13.66 -8.41
C ARG A 127 9.75 -13.45 -8.63
N VAL A 128 9.15 -12.50 -7.91
CA VAL A 128 7.73 -12.11 -8.08
C VAL A 128 7.48 -11.60 -9.50
N LEU A 129 8.35 -10.74 -10.05
CA LEU A 129 8.22 -10.24 -11.42
C LEU A 129 8.33 -11.34 -12.48
N ARG A 130 9.22 -12.32 -12.31
CA ARG A 130 9.28 -13.48 -13.21
C ARG A 130 8.03 -14.36 -13.12
N LYS A 131 7.47 -14.53 -11.92
CA LYS A 131 6.21 -15.25 -11.69
C LYS A 131 5.02 -14.53 -12.34
N ALA A 132 4.96 -13.20 -12.22
CA ALA A 132 3.95 -12.39 -12.89
C ALA A 132 4.08 -12.48 -14.42
N ALA A 133 5.32 -12.46 -14.94
CA ALA A 133 5.62 -12.58 -16.36
C ALA A 133 5.45 -14.01 -16.93
N SER A 134 5.41 -15.07 -16.10
CA SER A 134 4.97 -16.40 -16.52
C SER A 134 3.44 -16.55 -16.55
N GLY A 135 2.69 -15.49 -16.23
CA GLY A 135 1.22 -15.49 -16.20
C GLY A 135 0.64 -16.17 -14.97
N GLU A 136 1.41 -16.32 -13.88
CA GLU A 136 0.89 -16.88 -12.64
C GLU A 136 0.32 -15.80 -11.70
N PRO A 137 -0.70 -16.10 -10.89
CA PRO A 137 -1.33 -15.13 -10.00
C PRO A 137 -0.39 -14.60 -8.92
N ILE A 138 -0.49 -13.30 -8.64
CA ILE A 138 0.25 -12.62 -7.60
C ILE A 138 -0.69 -12.09 -6.51
N ASN A 139 -0.34 -12.45 -5.28
CA ASN A 139 -0.97 -12.02 -4.04
C ASN A 139 -0.16 -10.85 -3.47
N ILE A 140 -0.80 -9.68 -3.30
CA ILE A 140 -0.18 -8.42 -2.91
C ILE A 140 -0.79 -7.98 -1.57
N GLY A 141 -0.04 -8.16 -0.48
CA GLY A 141 -0.41 -7.67 0.85
C GLY A 141 0.28 -6.34 1.14
N VAL A 142 -0.48 -5.33 1.54
CA VAL A 142 0.04 -4.01 1.93
C VAL A 142 -0.27 -3.76 3.41
N LEU A 143 0.74 -3.32 4.16
CA LEU A 143 0.62 -2.91 5.57
C LEU A 143 1.01 -1.44 5.70
N GLY A 144 0.43 -0.74 6.67
CA GLY A 144 0.76 0.66 6.93
C GLY A 144 -0.21 1.35 7.87
N GLY A 145 0.05 2.65 8.09
CA GLY A 145 -0.79 3.53 8.89
C GLY A 145 -1.93 4.18 8.11
N SER A 146 -2.37 5.34 8.57
CA SER A 146 -3.51 6.10 8.03
C SER A 146 -3.40 6.44 6.53
N VAL A 147 -2.20 6.74 6.02
CA VAL A 147 -1.98 7.03 4.59
C VAL A 147 -2.30 5.83 3.71
N THR A 148 -1.85 4.63 4.09
CA THR A 148 -2.17 3.38 3.37
C THR A 148 -3.64 3.00 3.52
N HIS A 149 -4.26 3.33 4.65
CA HIS A 149 -5.69 3.17 4.86
C HIS A 149 -6.56 4.16 4.04
N GLY A 150 -5.96 5.10 3.30
CA GLY A 150 -6.70 6.06 2.47
C GLY A 150 -7.19 7.32 3.22
N HIS A 151 -6.54 7.70 4.32
CA HIS A 151 -6.90 8.91 5.04
C HIS A 151 -6.74 10.17 4.16
N ALA A 152 -7.73 11.07 4.22
CA ALA A 152 -7.84 12.31 3.46
C ALA A 152 -7.99 12.17 1.92
N VAL A 153 -8.31 10.97 1.42
CA VAL A 153 -8.67 10.70 0.01
C VAL A 153 -9.94 9.83 -0.06
N VAL A 154 -10.57 9.73 -1.23
CA VAL A 154 -11.78 8.92 -1.43
C VAL A 154 -11.46 7.76 -2.38
N HIS A 155 -11.89 6.53 -2.06
CA HIS A 155 -11.69 5.38 -2.94
C HIS A 155 -12.31 5.64 -4.33
N PRO A 156 -11.62 5.36 -5.46
CA PRO A 156 -10.39 4.55 -5.60
C PRO A 156 -9.08 5.37 -5.68
N GLU A 157 -9.02 6.57 -5.11
CA GLU A 157 -7.81 7.42 -5.12
C GLU A 157 -6.72 6.94 -4.14
N PHE A 158 -6.90 5.77 -3.51
CA PHE A 158 -5.88 5.22 -2.62
C PHE A 158 -4.69 4.77 -3.48
N TRP A 159 -3.47 5.07 -3.02
CA TRP A 159 -2.26 4.70 -3.77
C TRP A 159 -2.17 3.17 -3.99
N THR A 160 -2.76 2.37 -3.10
CA THR A 160 -2.88 0.91 -3.23
C THR A 160 -3.70 0.49 -4.45
N ASP A 161 -4.78 1.21 -4.72
CA ASP A 161 -5.76 0.89 -5.76
C ASP A 161 -5.19 1.32 -7.11
N ILE A 162 -4.56 2.51 -7.16
CA ILE A 162 -3.78 3.00 -8.30
C ILE A 162 -2.65 2.02 -8.65
N PHE A 163 -1.91 1.54 -7.63
CA PHE A 163 -0.85 0.55 -7.81
C PHE A 163 -1.38 -0.79 -8.34
N PHE A 164 -2.52 -1.27 -7.84
CA PHE A 164 -3.11 -2.53 -8.27
C PHE A 164 -3.77 -2.44 -9.67
N ALA A 165 -4.32 -1.28 -10.03
CA ALA A 165 -4.76 -1.00 -11.38
C ALA A 165 -3.58 -1.05 -12.37
N TRP A 166 -2.46 -0.38 -12.04
CA TRP A 166 -1.22 -0.50 -12.81
C TRP A 166 -0.69 -1.94 -12.87
N TRP A 167 -0.74 -2.67 -11.75
CA TRP A 167 -0.30 -4.06 -11.69
C TRP A 167 -1.09 -4.95 -12.64
N ASN A 168 -2.42 -4.87 -12.62
CA ASN A 168 -3.28 -5.66 -13.50
C ASN A 168 -3.22 -5.21 -14.96
N GLN A 169 -2.89 -3.95 -15.24
CA GLN A 169 -2.58 -3.49 -16.59
C GLN A 169 -1.25 -4.09 -17.12
N THR A 170 -0.26 -4.26 -16.24
CA THR A 170 1.09 -4.72 -16.60
C THR A 170 1.21 -6.26 -16.64
N TYR A 171 0.58 -6.94 -15.68
CA TYR A 171 0.58 -8.39 -15.51
C TYR A 171 -0.86 -8.89 -15.31
N PRO A 172 -1.68 -8.90 -16.38
CA PRO A 172 -3.10 -9.22 -16.30
C PRO A 172 -3.31 -10.68 -15.90
N HIS A 173 -3.99 -10.91 -14.77
CA HIS A 173 -4.41 -12.23 -14.33
C HIS A 173 -5.65 -12.13 -13.43
N GLU A 174 -6.69 -12.92 -13.72
CA GLU A 174 -8.00 -12.90 -13.02
C GLU A 174 -7.92 -13.16 -11.51
N LYS A 175 -6.94 -13.96 -11.07
CA LYS A 175 -6.70 -14.30 -9.64
C LYS A 175 -5.57 -13.49 -9.00
N ASN A 176 -5.24 -12.31 -9.54
CA ASN A 176 -4.43 -11.35 -8.79
C ASN A 176 -5.26 -10.80 -7.63
N ILE A 177 -4.67 -10.68 -6.43
CA ILE A 177 -5.38 -10.25 -5.22
C ILE A 177 -4.58 -9.13 -4.55
N LEU A 178 -5.22 -7.99 -4.29
CA LEU A 178 -4.71 -6.95 -3.38
C LEU A 178 -5.42 -7.07 -2.03
N VAL A 179 -4.64 -6.97 -0.94
CA VAL A 179 -5.15 -6.91 0.43
C VAL A 179 -4.53 -5.69 1.12
N ASN A 180 -5.35 -4.69 1.41
CA ASN A 180 -4.95 -3.52 2.19
C ASN A 180 -5.20 -3.79 3.68
N GLY A 181 -4.16 -4.26 4.37
CA GLY A 181 -4.16 -4.54 5.81
C GLY A 181 -3.71 -3.35 6.67
N ALA A 182 -3.95 -2.12 6.23
CA ALA A 182 -3.53 -0.91 6.93
C ALA A 182 -4.48 -0.52 8.08
N VAL A 183 -3.89 -0.12 9.21
CA VAL A 183 -4.61 0.28 10.42
C VAL A 183 -4.25 1.73 10.77
N PRO A 184 -5.20 2.67 10.80
CA PRO A 184 -4.91 4.07 11.09
C PRO A 184 -4.36 4.24 12.52
N ALA A 185 -3.53 5.25 12.70
CA ALA A 185 -2.88 5.58 13.98
C ALA A 185 -2.02 4.45 14.62
N THR A 186 -1.58 3.45 13.85
CA THR A 186 -0.64 2.43 14.32
C THR A 186 0.77 2.60 13.72
N GLY A 187 1.78 2.15 14.46
CA GLY A 187 3.19 2.13 14.05
C GLY A 187 3.71 0.71 13.76
N THR A 188 4.97 0.59 13.34
CA THR A 188 5.61 -0.69 13.00
C THR A 188 5.67 -1.68 14.17
N GLU A 189 5.72 -1.19 15.41
CA GLU A 189 5.67 -2.03 16.62
C GLU A 189 4.40 -2.90 16.66
N TYR A 190 3.24 -2.33 16.37
CA TYR A 190 1.97 -3.07 16.30
C TYR A 190 2.03 -4.19 15.23
N PHE A 191 2.52 -3.86 14.03
CA PHE A 191 2.65 -4.84 12.96
C PHE A 191 3.71 -5.92 13.21
N SER A 192 4.69 -5.69 14.09
CA SER A 192 5.69 -6.71 14.45
C SER A 192 5.07 -7.97 15.07
N VAL A 193 3.91 -7.83 15.73
CA VAL A 193 3.13 -8.93 16.32
C VAL A 193 1.87 -9.22 15.50
N CYS A 194 1.17 -8.19 15.01
CA CYS A 194 -0.17 -8.33 14.43
C CYS A 194 -0.23 -8.41 12.89
N ALA A 195 0.89 -8.34 12.15
CA ALA A 195 0.87 -8.33 10.68
C ALA A 195 0.06 -9.48 10.04
N LEU A 196 0.19 -10.70 10.54
CA LEU A 196 -0.50 -11.87 9.98
C LEU A 196 -2.02 -11.84 10.19
N GLU A 197 -2.53 -11.08 11.16
CA GLU A 197 -3.97 -10.90 11.34
C GLU A 197 -4.58 -10.07 10.20
N HIS A 198 -3.82 -9.10 9.68
CA HIS A 198 -4.27 -8.12 8.67
C HIS A 198 -4.09 -8.57 7.22
N ILE A 199 -3.15 -9.48 6.94
CA ILE A 199 -2.92 -10.01 5.57
C ILE A 199 -2.96 -11.55 5.47
N GLY A 200 -2.81 -12.28 6.58
CA GLY A 200 -2.60 -13.74 6.54
C GLY A 200 -3.84 -14.56 6.20
N ARG A 201 -5.05 -14.10 6.58
CA ARG A 201 -6.30 -14.81 6.25
C ARG A 201 -6.82 -14.56 4.84
N ALA A 202 -6.29 -13.56 4.14
CA ALA A 202 -6.83 -13.07 2.88
C ALA A 202 -6.22 -13.73 1.64
N PHE A 203 -5.21 -14.59 1.82
CA PHE A 203 -4.57 -15.34 0.73
C PHE A 203 -4.84 -16.83 0.86
N PRO A 204 -5.36 -17.51 -0.19
CA PRO A 204 -5.40 -18.97 -0.23
C PRO A 204 -3.97 -19.53 -0.28
N GLY A 205 -3.75 -20.61 0.47
CA GLY A 205 -2.48 -21.36 0.52
C GLY A 205 -2.35 -22.41 -0.58
#